data_AF-A0A2D9I468-F1
#
_entry.id   AF-A0A2D9I468-F1
#
_cell.length_a   1.000
_cell.length_b   1.000
_cell.length_c   1.000
_cell.angle_alpha   90.00
_cell.angle_beta   90.00
_cell.angle_gamma   90.00
#
_symmetry.space_group_name_H-M   'P 1'
#
loop_
_entity.id
_entity.type
_entity.pdbx_description
1 polymer ?
#
loop_
_entity_poly.entity_id
_entity_poly.type
_entity_poly.pdbx_seq_one_letter_code
_entity_poly.pdbx_strand_id
1 'polypeptide(L)'
;MNDTTTYPQDPFHPDKKGGEFVLFDLEFTAWEGSLERGWSEPWEAREIIQIGAVRVKDDAKLTEVGRLVMLVTPVKNPQLSDYIIALTGIDQDAIDTEGFDFEEALDVFMDFCEGARAILSYSGDPDVLAENCKLHGVKPPKWARFAEISEILGRRAGPEFATSHSNQLPKLVGLEPDGKAHDAMDDSLAILSTLRVLRSRGVL
;
A
#
# COMPACT_ATOMS: atom_id res chain seq x y z
N MET A 1 5.69 -26.24 -2.64
CA MET A 1 6.95 -25.92 -1.93
C MET A 1 6.61 -24.77 -1.02
N ASN A 2 6.89 -24.93 0.28
CA ASN A 2 6.42 -24.03 1.32
C ASN A 2 7.14 -22.68 1.20
N ASP A 3 6.48 -21.70 0.58
CA ASP A 3 6.81 -20.29 0.79
C ASP A 3 5.93 -19.84 1.95
N THR A 4 6.44 -20.00 3.16
CA THR A 4 5.79 -19.47 4.35
C THR A 4 5.71 -17.96 4.17
N THR A 5 4.53 -17.44 3.85
CA THR A 5 4.08 -16.08 4.18
C THR A 5 4.06 -15.95 5.70
N THR A 6 5.23 -16.01 6.31
CA THR A 6 5.43 -15.37 7.59
C THR A 6 5.53 -13.90 7.26
N TYR A 7 4.46 -13.13 7.52
CA TYR A 7 4.52 -11.67 7.66
C TYR A 7 4.84 -11.40 9.14
N PRO A 8 6.13 -11.27 9.53
CA PRO A 8 6.51 -11.44 10.93
C PRO A 8 7.18 -10.18 11.50
N GLN A 9 7.04 -10.01 12.81
CA GLN A 9 7.69 -9.00 13.64
C GLN A 9 7.09 -7.60 13.53
N ASP A 10 6.65 -7.12 14.69
CA ASP A 10 6.22 -5.75 14.91
C ASP A 10 7.32 -4.76 14.41
N PRO A 11 7.08 -4.00 13.33
CA PRO A 11 8.08 -3.12 12.73
C PRO A 11 8.39 -1.93 13.64
N PHE A 12 7.61 -1.73 14.70
CA PHE A 12 7.80 -0.70 15.72
C PHE A 12 8.36 -1.30 17.02
N HIS A 13 8.92 -2.52 17.00
CA HIS A 13 9.57 -3.08 18.19
C HIS A 13 10.71 -2.15 18.67
N PRO A 14 10.89 -1.93 20.00
CA PRO A 14 11.93 -1.03 20.51
C PRO A 14 13.36 -1.33 20.04
N ASP A 15 13.67 -2.62 19.82
CA ASP A 15 14.97 -3.08 19.30
C ASP A 15 15.13 -2.89 17.79
N LYS A 16 14.09 -2.39 17.10
CA LYS A 16 14.03 -2.14 15.65
C LYS A 16 13.93 -0.65 15.36
N LYS A 17 14.64 0.18 16.11
CA LYS A 17 14.69 1.65 15.93
C LYS A 17 15.82 2.10 15.01
N GLY A 18 15.56 3.20 14.29
CA GLY A 18 16.51 3.83 13.39
C GLY A 18 16.47 3.27 11.97
N GLY A 19 17.22 3.90 11.06
CA GLY A 19 17.14 3.63 9.62
C GLY A 19 15.87 4.21 8.99
N GLU A 20 15.43 3.59 7.91
CA GLU A 20 14.29 4.02 7.11
C GLU A 20 13.37 2.83 6.81
N PHE A 21 12.07 3.10 6.73
CA PHE A 21 11.08 2.16 6.21
C PHE A 21 10.27 2.85 5.11
N VAL A 22 9.57 2.06 4.31
CA VAL A 22 8.63 2.56 3.30
C VAL A 22 7.22 2.21 3.75
N LEU A 23 6.29 3.16 3.67
CA LEU A 23 4.86 2.88 3.66
C LEU A 23 4.41 2.87 2.20
N PHE A 24 3.55 1.95 1.82
CA PHE A 24 2.96 1.93 0.49
C PHE A 24 1.50 1.49 0.53
N ASP A 25 0.77 1.87 -0.50
CA ASP A 25 -0.62 1.54 -0.77
C ASP A 25 -0.76 1.30 -2.28
N LEU A 26 -1.76 0.51 -2.69
CA LEU A 26 -1.98 0.13 -4.08
C LEU A 26 -3.44 0.36 -4.46
N GLU A 27 -3.65 0.99 -5.61
CA GLU A 27 -4.94 0.92 -6.31
C GLU A 27 -4.88 -0.14 -7.40
N PHE A 28 -5.99 -0.84 -7.60
CA PHE A 28 -6.08 -1.93 -8.58
C PHE A 28 -7.46 -1.99 -9.24
N THR A 29 -7.52 -2.63 -10.42
CA THR A 29 -8.76 -2.77 -11.18
C THR A 29 -9.88 -3.40 -10.35
N ALA A 30 -11.03 -2.75 -10.37
CA ALA A 30 -12.24 -3.16 -9.67
C ALA A 30 -13.49 -2.84 -10.50
N TRP A 31 -14.61 -3.43 -10.12
CA TRP A 31 -15.90 -3.25 -10.77
C TRP A 31 -16.99 -3.16 -9.71
N GLU A 32 -18.16 -2.65 -10.08
CA GLU A 32 -19.32 -2.62 -9.18
C GLU A 32 -19.55 -4.00 -8.56
N GLY A 33 -19.51 -4.07 -7.22
CA GLY A 33 -19.70 -5.30 -6.46
C GLY A 33 -18.50 -6.25 -6.39
N SER A 34 -17.33 -5.92 -6.97
CA SER A 34 -16.19 -6.85 -7.08
C SER A 34 -15.58 -7.18 -5.73
N LEU A 35 -15.61 -6.22 -4.79
CA LEU A 35 -15.17 -6.42 -3.42
C LEU A 35 -16.03 -7.46 -2.69
N GLU A 36 -17.37 -7.37 -2.81
CA GLU A 36 -18.33 -8.25 -2.15
C GLU A 36 -18.22 -9.70 -2.64
N ARG A 37 -17.91 -9.89 -3.93
CA ARG A 37 -17.67 -11.22 -4.52
C ARG A 37 -16.20 -11.65 -4.47
N GLY A 38 -15.30 -10.80 -3.97
CA GLY A 38 -13.87 -11.10 -3.84
C GLY A 38 -13.18 -11.36 -5.18
N TRP A 39 -13.48 -10.56 -6.21
CA TRP A 39 -12.93 -10.71 -7.57
C TRP A 39 -13.08 -12.15 -8.12
N SER A 40 -14.18 -12.83 -7.81
CA SER A 40 -14.36 -14.25 -8.11
C SER A 40 -14.64 -14.57 -9.56
N GLU A 41 -15.01 -13.59 -10.39
CA GLU A 41 -15.33 -13.85 -11.79
C GLU A 41 -14.06 -14.17 -12.59
N PRO A 42 -14.10 -15.09 -13.59
CA PRO A 42 -12.88 -15.52 -14.31
C PRO A 42 -12.12 -14.40 -15.02
N TRP A 43 -12.84 -13.35 -15.42
CA TRP A 43 -12.30 -12.19 -16.12
C TRP A 43 -11.77 -11.12 -15.16
N GLU A 44 -12.24 -11.10 -13.91
CA GLU A 44 -11.74 -10.20 -12.88
C GLU A 44 -10.30 -10.54 -12.53
N ALA A 45 -9.50 -9.50 -12.34
CA ALA A 45 -8.18 -9.56 -11.76
C ALA A 45 -7.97 -8.26 -11.00
N ARG A 46 -7.18 -8.30 -9.92
CA ARG A 46 -6.71 -7.10 -9.22
C ARG A 46 -5.41 -6.66 -9.86
N GLU A 47 -5.48 -6.08 -11.05
CA GLU A 47 -4.30 -5.54 -11.72
C GLU A 47 -3.97 -4.20 -11.10
N ILE A 48 -2.73 -4.02 -10.63
CA ILE A 48 -2.30 -2.75 -10.04
C ILE A 48 -2.40 -1.66 -11.10
N ILE A 49 -3.01 -0.53 -10.73
CA ILE A 49 -3.14 0.67 -11.57
C ILE A 49 -2.46 1.89 -10.97
N GLN A 50 -2.18 1.88 -9.66
CA GLN A 50 -1.39 2.91 -9.00
C GLN A 50 -0.52 2.30 -7.89
N ILE A 51 0.71 2.80 -7.76
CA ILE A 51 1.58 2.55 -6.62
C ILE A 51 1.86 3.90 -5.95
N GLY A 52 1.47 4.03 -4.69
CA GLY A 52 1.84 5.18 -3.85
C GLY A 52 2.75 4.70 -2.73
N ALA A 53 3.92 5.35 -2.57
CA ALA A 53 4.86 4.98 -1.53
C ALA A 53 5.59 6.18 -0.93
N VAL A 54 5.68 6.21 0.41
CA VAL A 54 6.41 7.23 1.15
C VAL A 54 7.55 6.59 1.95
N ARG A 55 8.77 7.12 1.76
CA ARG A 55 9.96 6.70 2.48
C ARG A 55 10.12 7.55 3.73
N VAL A 56 10.30 6.88 4.85
CA VAL A 56 10.22 7.48 6.18
C VAL A 56 11.45 7.12 6.99
N LYS A 57 12.13 8.14 7.52
CA LYS A 57 13.17 7.97 8.53
C LYS A 57 12.52 7.64 9.87
N ASP A 58 12.98 6.56 10.49
CA ASP A 58 12.47 6.07 11.77
C ASP A 58 13.03 6.86 12.96
N ASP A 59 12.77 8.17 12.97
CA ASP A 59 13.13 9.12 14.03
C ASP A 59 11.91 9.56 14.85
N ALA A 60 12.10 10.40 15.86
CA ALA A 60 11.01 10.83 16.74
C ALA A 60 9.82 11.49 16.02
N LYS A 61 10.03 12.02 14.80
CA LYS A 61 9.02 12.74 14.01
C LYS A 61 8.49 11.94 12.83
N LEU A 62 9.04 10.75 12.54
CA LEU A 62 8.78 10.02 11.30
C LEU A 62 8.97 10.94 10.08
N THR A 63 10.18 11.49 9.98
CA THR A 63 10.53 12.43 8.92
C THR A 63 10.38 11.76 7.56
N GLU A 64 9.59 12.36 6.69
CA GLU A 64 9.50 11.96 5.29
C GLU A 64 10.80 12.30 4.56
N VAL A 65 11.35 11.35 3.80
CA VAL A 65 12.61 11.52 3.05
C VAL A 65 12.48 11.23 1.56
N GLY A 66 11.30 10.78 1.10
CA GLY A 66 11.02 10.58 -0.31
C GLY A 66 9.58 10.12 -0.56
N ARG A 67 9.11 10.30 -1.80
CA ARG A 67 7.83 9.82 -2.31
C ARG A 67 8.02 9.18 -3.67
N LEU A 68 7.19 8.20 -3.98
CA LEU A 68 7.05 7.58 -5.28
C LEU A 68 5.56 7.46 -5.60
N VAL A 69 5.16 7.92 -6.78
CA VAL A 69 3.82 7.71 -7.35
C VAL A 69 4.02 7.17 -8.74
N MET A 70 3.33 6.08 -9.06
CA MET A 70 3.37 5.48 -10.39
C MET A 70 1.98 5.05 -10.80
N LEU A 71 1.66 5.23 -12.09
CA LEU A 71 0.55 4.55 -12.73
C LEU A 71 1.07 3.28 -13.40
N VAL A 72 0.22 2.25 -13.46
CA VAL A 72 0.58 0.94 -14.03
C VAL A 72 -0.49 0.53 -15.02
N THR A 73 -0.08 0.13 -16.23
CA THR A 73 -1.00 -0.24 -17.30
C THR A 73 -1.46 -1.69 -17.14
N PRO A 74 -2.77 -1.95 -16.91
CA PRO A 74 -3.29 -3.32 -16.82
C PRO A 74 -3.29 -3.98 -18.21
N VAL A 75 -3.02 -5.29 -18.25
CA VAL A 75 -2.87 -6.07 -19.50
C VAL A 75 -4.02 -7.04 -19.76
N LYS A 76 -4.64 -7.58 -18.71
CA LYS A 76 -5.81 -8.48 -18.82
C LYS A 76 -7.09 -7.66 -18.98
N ASN A 77 -7.23 -6.57 -18.25
CA ASN A 77 -8.34 -5.62 -18.34
C ASN A 77 -7.83 -4.20 -18.63
N PRO A 78 -7.35 -3.93 -19.86
CA PRO A 78 -6.72 -2.65 -20.22
C PRO A 78 -7.67 -1.45 -20.14
N GLN A 79 -8.98 -1.69 -20.30
CA GLN A 79 -10.00 -0.66 -20.10
C GLN A 79 -10.45 -0.64 -18.65
N LEU A 80 -10.20 0.47 -17.96
CA LEU A 80 -10.73 0.73 -16.63
C LEU A 80 -12.26 0.76 -16.66
N SER A 81 -12.86 0.27 -15.58
CA SER A 81 -14.30 0.39 -15.38
C SER A 81 -14.70 1.79 -14.94
N ASP A 82 -15.91 2.24 -15.28
CA ASP A 82 -16.45 3.51 -14.77
C ASP A 82 -16.42 3.56 -13.23
N TYR A 83 -16.58 2.40 -12.57
CA TYR A 83 -16.52 2.27 -11.12
C TYR A 83 -15.15 2.64 -10.58
N ILE A 84 -14.07 2.02 -11.09
CA ILE A 84 -12.73 2.28 -10.55
C ILE A 84 -12.26 3.70 -10.90
N ILE A 85 -12.61 4.21 -12.08
CA ILE A 85 -12.35 5.61 -12.44
C ILE A 85 -13.08 6.55 -11.47
N ALA A 86 -14.35 6.31 -11.14
CA ALA A 86 -15.07 7.15 -10.20
C ALA A 86 -14.49 7.07 -8.77
N LEU A 87 -14.04 5.88 -8.37
CA LEU A 87 -13.48 5.63 -7.04
C LEU A 87 -12.12 6.33 -6.85
N THR A 88 -11.18 6.09 -7.76
CA THR A 88 -9.78 6.57 -7.63
C THR A 88 -9.55 7.90 -8.33
N GLY A 89 -10.39 8.25 -9.31
CA GLY A 89 -10.21 9.38 -10.25
C GLY A 89 -9.03 9.25 -11.17
N ILE A 90 -8.41 8.08 -11.26
CA ILE A 90 -7.44 7.77 -12.31
C ILE A 90 -8.26 7.58 -13.59
N ASP A 91 -8.06 8.45 -14.58
CA ASP A 91 -8.71 8.31 -15.87
C ASP A 91 -7.92 7.38 -16.82
N GLN A 92 -8.61 6.92 -17.87
CA GLN A 92 -8.03 6.02 -18.85
C GLN A 92 -6.86 6.67 -19.60
N ASP A 93 -6.98 7.96 -19.92
CA ASP A 93 -5.96 8.67 -20.70
C ASP A 93 -4.63 8.74 -19.92
N ALA A 94 -4.67 8.93 -18.60
CA ALA A 94 -3.50 8.91 -17.73
C ALA A 94 -2.83 7.52 -17.70
N ILE A 95 -3.62 6.44 -17.60
CA ILE A 95 -3.08 5.07 -17.67
C ILE A 95 -2.42 4.80 -19.02
N ASP A 96 -3.06 5.24 -20.11
CA ASP A 96 -2.58 4.98 -21.47
C ASP A 96 -1.33 5.77 -21.82
N THR A 97 -1.12 6.93 -21.18
CA THR A 97 -0.02 7.87 -21.52
C THR A 97 1.12 7.88 -20.52
N GLU A 98 0.84 7.63 -19.24
CA GLU A 98 1.81 7.72 -18.14
C GLU A 98 2.03 6.38 -17.43
N GLY A 99 1.20 5.36 -17.73
CA GLY A 99 1.29 4.04 -17.13
C GLY A 99 2.56 3.30 -17.51
N PHE A 100 3.18 2.68 -16.52
CA PHE A 100 4.32 1.78 -16.70
C PHE A 100 3.84 0.35 -16.94
N ASP A 101 4.65 -0.44 -17.65
CA ASP A 101 4.53 -1.89 -17.59
C ASP A 101 4.75 -2.37 -16.14
N PHE A 102 4.01 -3.39 -15.70
CA PHE A 102 4.08 -3.85 -14.30
C PHE A 102 5.50 -4.26 -13.87
N GLU A 103 6.28 -4.90 -14.75
CA GLU A 103 7.66 -5.29 -14.43
C GLU A 103 8.54 -4.07 -14.17
N GLU A 104 8.43 -3.03 -15.00
CA GLU A 104 9.16 -1.77 -14.83
C GLU A 104 8.71 -1.04 -13.56
N ALA A 105 7.41 -1.01 -13.29
CA ALA A 105 6.87 -0.40 -12.06
C ALA A 105 7.36 -1.12 -10.81
N LEU A 106 7.41 -2.45 -10.83
CA LEU A 106 7.94 -3.26 -9.74
C LEU A 106 9.43 -2.96 -9.52
N ASP A 107 10.23 -2.91 -10.58
CA ASP A 107 11.66 -2.61 -10.47
C ASP A 107 11.90 -1.22 -9.87
N VAL A 108 11.21 -0.19 -10.36
CA VAL A 108 11.29 1.18 -9.81
C VAL A 108 10.86 1.23 -8.34
N PHE A 109 9.77 0.55 -7.98
CA PHE A 109 9.31 0.48 -6.59
C PHE A 109 10.32 -0.24 -5.68
N MET A 110 10.93 -1.32 -6.16
CA MET A 110 11.91 -2.08 -5.39
C MET A 110 13.22 -1.32 -5.21
N ASP A 111 13.64 -0.55 -6.21
CA ASP A 111 14.79 0.38 -6.12
C ASP A 111 14.50 1.51 -5.12
N PHE A 112 13.29 2.07 -5.13
CA PHE A 112 12.88 3.05 -4.11
C PHE A 112 12.93 2.48 -2.69
N CYS A 113 12.62 1.18 -2.55
CA CYS A 113 12.70 0.44 -1.30
C CYS A 113 14.12 -0.03 -0.94
N GLU A 114 15.14 0.24 -1.75
CA GLU A 114 16.50 -0.22 -1.46
C GLU A 114 17.05 0.44 -0.18
N GLY A 115 17.67 -0.38 0.67
CA GLY A 115 18.21 0.04 1.97
C GLY A 115 17.17 0.25 3.07
N ALA A 116 15.87 0.28 2.74
CA ALA A 116 14.81 0.32 3.75
C ALA A 116 14.77 -1.00 4.55
N ARG A 117 14.63 -0.87 5.87
CA ARG A 117 14.58 -2.02 6.79
C ARG A 117 13.27 -2.80 6.69
N ALA A 118 12.20 -2.13 6.28
CA ALA A 118 10.86 -2.70 6.13
C ALA A 118 10.08 -1.95 5.04
N ILE A 119 9.15 -2.66 4.41
CA ILE A 119 8.21 -2.17 3.41
C ILE A 119 6.82 -2.50 3.97
N LEU A 120 6.04 -1.49 4.28
CA LEU A 120 4.86 -1.60 5.12
C LEU A 120 3.64 -1.18 4.34
N SER A 121 2.62 -2.00 4.31
CA SER A 121 1.28 -1.58 3.88
C SER A 121 0.35 -1.58 5.08
N TYR A 122 -0.84 -1.02 4.89
CA TYR A 122 -1.85 -1.10 5.94
C TYR A 122 -2.49 -2.49 6.00
N SER A 123 -3.05 -2.98 4.89
CA SER A 123 -3.62 -4.33 4.78
C SER A 123 -3.85 -4.78 3.32
N GLY A 124 -3.52 -6.03 2.99
CA GLY A 124 -3.88 -6.72 1.74
C GLY A 124 -2.98 -6.45 0.54
N ASP A 125 -2.27 -5.32 0.50
CA ASP A 125 -1.45 -4.93 -0.67
C ASP A 125 -0.32 -5.90 -1.06
N PRO A 126 0.41 -6.54 -0.12
CA PRO A 126 1.45 -7.50 -0.47
C PRO A 126 0.90 -8.71 -1.23
N ASP A 127 -0.34 -9.13 -0.93
CA ASP A 127 -1.00 -10.22 -1.64
C ASP A 127 -1.40 -9.80 -3.06
N VAL A 128 -1.89 -8.56 -3.25
CA VAL A 128 -2.16 -7.99 -4.59
C VAL A 128 -0.88 -7.89 -5.40
N LEU A 129 0.22 -7.45 -4.79
CA LEU A 129 1.53 -7.40 -5.45
C LEU A 129 2.00 -8.80 -5.89
N ALA A 130 1.80 -9.82 -5.05
CA ALA A 130 2.12 -11.20 -5.38
C ALA A 130 1.24 -11.75 -6.52
N GLU A 131 -0.05 -11.40 -6.55
CA GLU A 131 -0.96 -11.73 -7.65
C GLU A 131 -0.50 -11.16 -8.97
N ASN A 132 -0.07 -9.90 -9.00
CA ASN A 132 0.45 -9.25 -10.20
C ASN A 132 1.79 -9.87 -10.63
N CYS A 133 2.68 -10.21 -9.69
CA CYS A 133 3.90 -10.96 -10.01
C CYS A 133 3.58 -12.27 -10.75
N LYS A 134 2.58 -13.00 -10.27
CA LYS A 134 2.13 -14.24 -10.90
C LYS A 134 1.46 -14.00 -12.25
N LEU A 135 0.63 -12.96 -12.38
CA LEU A 135 -0.08 -12.63 -13.61
C LEU A 135 0.89 -12.33 -14.76
N HIS A 136 1.95 -11.56 -14.47
CA HIS A 136 2.95 -11.15 -15.45
C HIS A 136 4.10 -12.16 -15.62
N GLY A 137 4.15 -13.21 -14.79
CA GLY A 137 5.23 -14.19 -14.83
C GLY A 137 6.59 -13.65 -14.36
N VAL A 138 6.58 -12.57 -13.58
CA VAL A 138 7.79 -11.93 -13.05
C VAL A 138 8.17 -12.52 -11.69
N LYS A 139 9.45 -12.45 -11.36
CA LYS A 139 9.96 -12.98 -10.09
C LYS A 139 9.49 -12.10 -8.93
N PRO A 140 8.86 -12.66 -7.88
CA PRO A 140 8.41 -11.87 -6.76
C PRO A 140 9.59 -11.27 -5.96
N PRO A 141 9.38 -10.13 -5.29
CA PRO A 141 10.38 -9.54 -4.42
C PRO A 141 10.64 -10.41 -3.18
N LYS A 142 11.68 -10.04 -2.42
CA LYS A 142 11.97 -10.70 -1.13
C LYS A 142 10.93 -10.28 -0.09
N TRP A 143 9.94 -11.13 0.13
CA TRP A 143 8.83 -10.90 1.08
C TRP A 143 9.25 -10.71 2.52
N ALA A 144 10.45 -11.15 2.92
CA ALA A 144 10.94 -11.02 4.30
C ALA A 144 11.02 -9.58 4.85
N ARG A 145 10.94 -8.54 4.00
CA ARG A 145 10.88 -7.13 4.42
C ARG A 145 9.46 -6.57 4.46
N PHE A 146 8.47 -7.28 3.92
CA PHE A 146 7.09 -6.83 3.85
C PHE A 146 6.34 -7.13 5.15
N ALA A 147 5.53 -6.19 5.61
CA ALA A 147 4.62 -6.40 6.73
C ALA A 147 3.37 -5.52 6.60
N GLU A 148 2.25 -6.05 7.07
CA GLU A 148 0.99 -5.32 7.18
C GLU A 148 0.84 -4.80 8.62
N ILE A 149 0.40 -3.56 8.78
CA ILE A 149 0.41 -2.90 10.10
C ILE A 149 -0.97 -2.77 10.75
N SER A 150 -2.08 -3.02 10.06
CA SER A 150 -3.45 -2.90 10.63
C SER A 150 -3.62 -3.65 11.95
N GLU A 151 -3.28 -4.94 11.98
CA GLU A 151 -3.35 -5.79 13.17
C GLU A 151 -2.38 -5.36 14.29
N ILE A 152 -1.21 -4.82 13.94
CA ILE A 152 -0.24 -4.30 14.90
C ILE A 152 -0.79 -3.03 15.56
N LEU A 153 -1.34 -2.12 14.77
CA LEU A 153 -2.00 -0.92 15.28
C LEU A 153 -3.25 -1.28 16.09
N GLY A 154 -4.02 -2.28 15.67
CA GLY A 154 -5.13 -2.87 16.41
C GLY A 154 -4.76 -3.24 17.84
N ARG A 155 -3.64 -3.97 18.00
CA ARG A 155 -3.14 -4.39 19.31
C ARG A 155 -2.55 -3.26 20.14
N ARG A 156 -1.96 -2.23 19.52
CA ARG A 156 -1.23 -1.15 20.22
C ARG A 156 -2.10 0.06 20.55
N ALA A 157 -3.04 0.41 19.67
CA ALA A 157 -3.78 1.66 19.70
C ALA A 157 -5.30 1.49 19.90
N GLY A 158 -5.85 0.30 19.59
CA GLY A 158 -7.27 -0.02 19.76
C GLY A 158 -7.82 -0.84 18.58
N PRO A 159 -8.82 -1.73 18.79
CA PRO A 159 -9.33 -2.63 17.76
C PRO A 159 -9.88 -1.92 16.51
N GLU A 160 -10.32 -0.67 16.63
CA GLU A 160 -10.76 0.17 15.52
C GLU A 160 -9.66 0.39 14.45
N PHE A 161 -8.38 0.32 14.83
CA PHE A 161 -7.25 0.41 13.90
C PHE A 161 -7.00 -0.89 13.12
N ALA A 162 -7.61 -2.01 13.49
CA ALA A 162 -7.54 -3.24 12.70
C ALA A 162 -8.69 -3.36 11.69
N THR A 163 -9.79 -2.63 11.91
CA THR A 163 -11.03 -2.76 11.12
C THR A 163 -11.36 -1.55 10.26
N SER A 164 -10.66 -0.42 10.43
CA SER A 164 -10.82 0.77 9.57
C SER A 164 -10.01 0.65 8.30
N HIS A 165 -10.26 1.52 7.32
CA HIS A 165 -9.41 1.68 6.12
C HIS A 165 -8.31 2.73 6.32
N SER A 166 -7.24 2.68 5.51
CA SER A 166 -6.07 3.58 5.58
C SER A 166 -6.47 5.06 5.58
N ASN A 167 -7.36 5.46 4.68
CA ASN A 167 -7.92 6.81 4.57
C ASN A 167 -8.73 7.30 5.79
N GLN A 168 -9.20 6.39 6.65
CA GLN A 168 -9.99 6.70 7.84
C GLN A 168 -9.13 6.86 9.10
N LEU A 169 -7.90 6.37 9.07
CA LEU A 169 -6.99 6.37 10.21
C LEU A 169 -6.76 7.76 10.85
N PRO A 170 -6.63 8.87 10.08
CA PRO A 170 -6.45 10.19 10.67
C PRO A 170 -7.55 10.55 11.66
N LYS A 171 -8.81 10.18 11.38
CA LYS A 171 -9.95 10.46 12.26
C LYS A 171 -9.83 9.76 13.62
N LEU A 172 -9.30 8.54 13.65
CA LEU A 172 -9.12 7.77 14.89
C LEU A 172 -8.15 8.45 15.86
N VAL A 173 -7.24 9.27 15.34
CA VAL A 173 -6.29 10.04 16.16
C VAL A 173 -6.69 11.51 16.34
N GLY A 174 -7.86 11.92 15.85
CA GLY A 174 -8.38 13.28 15.97
C GLY A 174 -7.81 14.27 14.94
N LEU A 175 -7.33 13.77 13.80
CA LEU A 175 -6.99 14.58 12.63
C LEU A 175 -8.14 14.55 11.62
N GLU A 176 -8.27 15.61 10.85
CA GLU A 176 -9.06 15.56 9.62
C GLU A 176 -8.25 14.82 8.55
N PRO A 177 -8.87 13.91 7.76
CA PRO A 177 -8.20 13.35 6.59
C PRO A 177 -7.78 14.48 5.64
N ASP A 178 -6.59 14.34 5.08
CA ASP A 178 -6.06 15.22 4.05
C ASP A 178 -5.82 14.40 2.78
N GLY A 179 -5.99 15.02 1.62
CA GLY A 179 -5.96 14.32 0.34
C GLY A 179 -7.25 13.59 -0.02
N LYS A 180 -7.18 12.81 -1.09
CA LYS A 180 -8.29 12.08 -1.69
C LYS A 180 -8.23 10.61 -1.26
N ALA A 181 -9.34 10.11 -0.74
CA ALA A 181 -9.52 8.68 -0.49
C ALA A 181 -9.42 7.89 -1.81
N HIS A 182 -8.79 6.70 -1.76
CA HIS A 182 -8.54 5.87 -2.95
C HIS A 182 -7.58 6.51 -3.96
N ASP A 183 -6.67 7.35 -3.46
CA ASP A 183 -5.41 7.67 -4.13
C ASP A 183 -4.28 7.04 -3.29
N ALA A 184 -3.46 6.21 -3.92
CA ALA A 184 -2.46 5.41 -3.23
C ALA A 184 -1.43 6.26 -2.45
N MET A 185 -1.11 7.47 -2.94
CA MET A 185 -0.17 8.36 -2.25
C MET A 185 -0.85 9.01 -1.04
N ASP A 186 -2.05 9.55 -1.23
CA ASP A 186 -2.79 10.18 -0.14
C ASP A 186 -3.12 9.18 0.97
N ASP A 187 -3.44 7.92 0.63
CA ASP A 187 -3.67 6.86 1.60
C ASP A 187 -2.38 6.46 2.34
N SER A 188 -1.23 6.41 1.64
CA SER A 188 0.09 6.28 2.26
C SER A 188 0.41 7.41 3.26
N LEU A 189 0.02 8.65 2.94
CA LEU A 189 0.20 9.82 3.80
C LEU A 189 -0.79 9.85 4.97
N ALA A 190 -2.01 9.34 4.78
CA ALA A 190 -2.99 9.15 5.84
C ALA A 190 -2.45 8.17 6.90
N ILE A 191 -1.84 7.07 6.48
CA ILE A 191 -1.13 6.15 7.37
C ILE A 191 0.01 6.90 8.10
N LEU A 192 0.88 7.60 7.37
CA LEU A 192 2.03 8.30 7.97
C LEU A 192 1.62 9.35 9.01
N SER A 193 0.61 10.17 8.72
CA SER A 193 0.12 11.19 9.64
C SER A 193 -0.44 10.59 10.92
N THR A 194 -1.14 9.45 10.82
CA THR A 194 -1.62 8.67 11.95
C THR A 194 -0.46 8.13 12.80
N LEU A 195 0.52 7.50 12.17
CA LEU A 195 1.70 6.97 12.85
C LEU A 195 2.48 8.06 13.59
N ARG A 196 2.57 9.28 13.03
CA ARG A 196 3.20 10.43 13.71
C ARG A 196 2.52 10.76 15.02
N VAL A 197 1.18 10.78 15.05
CA VAL A 197 0.42 11.06 16.27
C VAL A 197 0.60 9.92 17.28
N LEU A 198 0.50 8.66 16.85
CA LEU A 198 0.72 7.50 17.71
C LEU A 198 2.13 7.50 18.31
N ARG A 199 3.15 7.85 17.53
CA ARG A 199 4.53 8.02 18.03
C ARG A 199 4.64 9.14 19.06
N SER A 200 4.03 10.30 18.83
CA SER A 200 4.04 11.39 19.83
C SER A 200 3.34 11.02 21.14
N ARG A 201 2.42 10.04 21.10
CA ARG A 201 1.71 9.49 22.26
C ARG A 201 2.45 8.33 22.93
N GLY A 202 3.59 7.89 22.38
CA GLY A 202 4.37 6.76 22.90
C GLY A 202 3.77 5.38 22.63
N VAL A 203 2.88 5.26 21.63
CA VAL A 203 2.24 4.00 21.22
C VAL A 203 3.13 3.17 20.28
N LEU A 204 3.97 3.85 19.48
CA LEU A 204 4.92 3.25 18.54
C LEU A 204 6.31 3.08 19.16
#